data_AF-A0A3D3UNL0-F1
#
_entry.id   AF-A0A3D3UNL0-F1
#
_cell.length_a   1.000
_cell.length_b   1.000
_cell.length_c   1.000
_cell.angle_alpha   90.00
_cell.angle_beta   90.00
_cell.angle_gamma   90.00
#
_symmetry.space_group_name_H-M   'P 1'
#
loop_
_entity.id
_entity.type
_entity.pdbx_description
1 polymer ?
#
loop_
_entity_poly.entity_id
_entity_poly.type
_entity_poly.pdbx_seq_one_letter_code
_entity_poly.pdbx_strand_id
1 'polypeptide(L)'
;MKLCWIISIVCLICSVSFADYQELAALKQSSHQALGGYARRLAGVDAKFEGTVKLGEQFKAVKDETKVDMSKLTYQSKHYWRAVLEMTPQDSSILFAHAHLHGARGETSLADTYFLLGSLTAGKSHRSDMDRYKRLRNELNKKAGEEINKGIKYHDQRQYTKAIEVYDSVIAEHPNYALVYYEKGLSYMMMSKNDPNLRQDAMQMYAECRRCDPFNWKAYQGGDPNVIRNLQVYLKQVHPFASGKQRTKESFVSFAEGCEAMELYTLAAHAQWKLALIDSGNIQVHIKKFLDLIEKCGCEDADFFRKQFKFR
;
A
#
# COMPACT_ATOMS: atom_id res chain seq x y z
N MET A 1 42.97 8.18 -37.30
CA MET A 1 42.54 6.99 -36.52
C MET A 1 43.07 7.18 -35.10
N LYS A 2 42.40 7.88 -34.19
CA LYS A 2 41.14 7.59 -33.48
C LYS A 2 41.13 6.21 -32.80
N LEU A 3 40.98 6.26 -31.47
CA LEU A 3 40.72 5.20 -30.48
C LEU A 3 41.90 4.33 -29.99
N CYS A 4 42.68 4.90 -29.08
CA CYS A 4 43.09 4.26 -27.82
C CYS A 4 43.11 5.41 -26.79
N TRP A 5 42.86 5.15 -25.50
CA TRP A 5 42.74 6.15 -24.41
C TRP A 5 41.33 6.70 -24.10
N ILE A 6 40.30 5.84 -24.01
CA ILE A 6 39.15 6.05 -23.08
C ILE A 6 38.66 4.67 -22.60
N ILE A 7 39.38 3.99 -21.70
CA ILE A 7 38.85 2.84 -20.93
C ILE A 7 39.24 2.92 -19.42
N SER A 8 39.71 4.06 -18.90
CA SER A 8 40.20 4.13 -17.49
C SER A 8 39.49 5.10 -16.55
N ILE A 9 38.29 5.62 -16.87
CA ILE A 9 37.53 6.49 -15.94
C ILE A 9 36.03 6.18 -15.96
N VAL A 10 35.64 4.91 -15.75
CA VAL A 10 34.24 4.56 -15.40
C VAL A 10 34.15 3.53 -14.26
N CYS A 11 35.27 3.03 -13.72
CA CYS A 11 35.24 1.95 -12.71
C CYS A 11 35.70 2.38 -11.31
N LEU A 12 35.46 3.64 -10.90
CA LEU A 12 35.90 4.13 -9.58
C LEU A 12 34.91 5.02 -8.82
N ILE A 13 33.62 4.98 -9.15
CA ILE A 13 32.55 5.54 -8.30
C ILE A 13 31.34 4.58 -8.30
N CYS A 14 31.51 3.37 -7.78
CA CYS A 14 30.39 2.49 -7.39
C CYS A 14 30.75 1.61 -6.19
N SER A 15 31.61 2.12 -5.30
CA SER A 15 31.76 1.57 -3.95
C SER A 15 31.25 2.58 -2.93
N VAL A 16 30.08 3.16 -3.18
CA VAL A 16 29.22 3.50 -2.05
C VAL A 16 28.78 2.13 -1.54
N SER A 17 29.39 1.71 -0.44
CA SER A 17 28.85 0.65 0.40
C SER A 17 27.41 1.04 0.71
N PHE A 18 26.46 0.57 -0.10
CA PHE A 18 25.08 0.43 0.33
C PHE A 18 25.17 -0.53 1.51
N ALA A 19 25.31 0.02 2.70
CA ALA A 19 24.99 -0.72 3.89
C ALA A 19 23.54 -1.11 3.68
N ASP A 20 23.29 -2.38 3.38
CA ASP A 20 21.95 -2.91 3.16
C ASP A 20 21.06 -2.32 4.24
N TYR A 21 19.97 -1.66 3.86
CA TYR A 21 19.02 -1.11 4.80
C TYR A 21 18.34 -2.29 5.51
N GLN A 22 19.00 -2.79 6.56
CA GLN A 22 18.80 -4.13 7.11
C GLN A 22 17.37 -4.30 7.59
N GLU A 23 16.77 -3.22 8.11
CA GLU A 23 15.38 -3.18 8.55
C GLU A 23 14.40 -3.43 7.39
N LEU A 24 14.64 -2.86 6.21
CA LEU A 24 13.80 -3.09 5.05
C LEU A 24 14.00 -4.50 4.50
N ALA A 25 15.25 -4.97 4.44
CA ALA A 25 15.54 -6.34 4.04
C ALA A 25 14.86 -7.37 4.97
N ALA A 26 14.92 -7.14 6.29
CA ALA A 26 14.27 -7.98 7.29
C ALA A 26 12.74 -7.96 7.16
N LEU A 27 12.13 -6.78 6.95
CA LEU A 27 10.69 -6.67 6.71
C LEU A 27 10.27 -7.43 5.45
N LYS A 28 11.02 -7.26 4.35
CA LYS A 28 10.73 -7.91 3.07
C LYS A 28 10.82 -9.43 3.19
N GLN A 29 11.92 -9.92 3.76
CA GLN A 29 12.13 -11.35 3.98
C GLN A 29 11.05 -11.96 4.89
N SER A 30 10.71 -11.29 5.99
CA SER A 30 9.65 -11.73 6.89
C SER A 30 8.30 -11.79 6.17
N SER A 31 8.01 -10.81 5.33
CA SER A 31 6.75 -10.75 4.58
C SER A 31 6.68 -11.83 3.51
N HIS A 32 7.76 -12.07 2.78
CA HIS A 32 7.88 -13.18 1.83
C HIS A 32 7.61 -14.54 2.51
N GLN A 33 8.22 -14.78 3.67
CA GLN A 33 8.01 -16.02 4.45
C GLN A 33 6.55 -16.20 4.86
N ALA A 34 5.91 -15.13 5.35
CA ALA A 34 4.51 -15.15 5.75
C ALA A 34 3.58 -15.39 4.55
N LEU A 35 3.82 -14.72 3.42
CA LEU A 35 3.12 -14.96 2.17
C LEU A 35 3.18 -16.44 1.75
N GLY A 36 4.36 -17.06 1.82
CA GLY A 36 4.52 -18.50 1.54
C GLY A 36 3.71 -19.40 2.49
N GLY A 37 3.54 -18.99 3.76
CA GLY A 37 2.67 -19.65 4.72
C GLY A 37 1.19 -19.58 4.31
N TYR A 38 0.70 -18.39 3.97
CA TYR A 38 -0.66 -18.21 3.48
C TYR A 38 -0.90 -18.93 2.16
N ALA A 39 0.04 -18.87 1.22
CA ALA A 39 -0.04 -19.55 -0.06
C ALA A 39 -0.24 -21.06 0.11
N ARG A 40 0.53 -21.71 1.01
CA ARG A 40 0.36 -23.14 1.32
C ARG A 40 -1.00 -23.44 1.94
N ARG A 41 -1.47 -22.59 2.86
CA ARG A 41 -2.80 -22.75 3.48
C ARG A 41 -3.91 -22.68 2.43
N LEU A 42 -3.87 -21.66 1.56
CA LEU A 42 -4.87 -21.45 0.51
C LEU A 42 -4.85 -22.59 -0.53
N ALA A 43 -3.67 -23.05 -0.94
CA ALA A 43 -3.53 -24.16 -1.88
C ALA A 43 -3.97 -25.52 -1.30
N GLY A 44 -4.00 -25.64 0.03
CA GLY A 44 -4.29 -26.89 0.75
C GLY A 44 -5.74 -27.03 1.23
N VAL A 45 -6.65 -26.13 0.85
CA VAL A 45 -8.08 -26.27 1.17
C VAL A 45 -8.73 -27.36 0.31
N ASP A 46 -9.97 -27.73 0.65
CA ASP A 46 -10.79 -28.66 -0.14
C ASP A 46 -10.87 -28.22 -1.61
N ALA A 47 -10.62 -29.15 -2.53
CA ALA A 47 -10.53 -28.90 -3.97
C ALA A 47 -11.79 -28.28 -4.59
N LYS A 48 -12.96 -28.35 -3.92
CA LYS A 48 -14.18 -27.67 -4.35
C LYS A 48 -14.06 -26.14 -4.33
N PHE A 49 -13.16 -25.57 -3.53
CA PHE A 49 -12.87 -24.13 -3.45
C PHE A 49 -11.78 -23.76 -4.47
N GLU A 50 -12.11 -23.92 -5.74
CA GLU A 50 -11.16 -23.81 -6.86
C GLU A 50 -10.45 -22.44 -6.91
N GLY A 51 -11.16 -21.35 -6.62
CA GLY A 51 -10.58 -20.01 -6.60
C GLY A 51 -9.50 -19.89 -5.53
N THR A 52 -9.80 -20.35 -4.32
CA THR A 52 -8.87 -20.38 -3.19
C THR A 52 -7.64 -21.23 -3.48
N VAL A 53 -7.82 -22.43 -4.02
CA VAL A 53 -6.71 -23.34 -4.39
C VAL A 53 -5.82 -22.68 -5.45
N LYS A 54 -6.41 -22.18 -6.53
CA LYS A 54 -5.67 -21.54 -7.63
C LYS A 54 -4.91 -20.30 -7.18
N LEU A 55 -5.52 -19.46 -6.34
CA LEU A 55 -4.84 -18.30 -5.77
C LEU A 55 -3.65 -18.73 -4.91
N GLY A 56 -3.82 -19.76 -4.08
CA GLY A 56 -2.73 -20.31 -3.27
C GLY A 56 -1.56 -20.83 -4.10
N GLU A 57 -1.84 -21.54 -5.20
CA GLU A 57 -0.83 -21.98 -6.17
C GLU A 57 -0.09 -20.80 -6.81
N GLN A 58 -0.83 -19.76 -7.22
CA GLN A 58 -0.26 -18.55 -7.82
C GLN A 58 0.66 -17.81 -6.83
N PHE A 59 0.23 -17.62 -5.58
CA PHE A 59 1.06 -16.99 -4.54
C PHE A 59 2.30 -17.83 -4.21
N LYS A 60 2.17 -19.16 -4.20
CA LYS A 60 3.31 -20.07 -3.97
C LYS A 60 4.37 -19.97 -5.07
N ALA A 61 3.96 -19.61 -6.29
CA ALA A 61 4.86 -19.43 -7.42
C ALA A 61 5.64 -18.09 -7.38
N VAL A 62 5.25 -17.14 -6.52
CA VAL A 62 5.93 -15.85 -6.40
C VAL A 62 7.30 -16.03 -5.74
N LYS A 63 8.36 -15.77 -6.50
CA LYS A 63 9.75 -15.79 -6.02
C LYS A 63 10.30 -14.42 -5.65
N ASP A 64 9.76 -13.38 -6.28
CA ASP A 64 10.17 -11.98 -6.13
C ASP A 64 8.96 -11.08 -6.35
N GLU A 65 8.40 -10.56 -5.27
CA GLU A 65 7.17 -9.74 -5.26
C GLU A 65 7.35 -8.42 -6.01
N THR A 66 8.60 -7.96 -6.22
CA THR A 66 8.87 -6.72 -6.93
C THR A 66 8.70 -6.86 -8.45
N LYS A 67 8.81 -8.08 -8.97
CA LYS A 67 8.73 -8.40 -10.41
C LYS A 67 7.38 -8.91 -10.87
N VAL A 68 6.44 -9.07 -9.94
CA VAL A 68 5.09 -9.55 -10.26
C VAL A 68 4.19 -8.39 -10.66
N ASP A 69 3.38 -8.61 -11.69
CA ASP A 69 2.22 -7.76 -12.00
C ASP A 69 1.14 -7.97 -10.94
N MET A 70 1.16 -7.10 -9.93
CA MET A 70 0.21 -7.14 -8.82
C MET A 70 -1.24 -7.07 -9.28
N SER A 71 -1.52 -6.33 -10.36
CA SER A 71 -2.89 -6.18 -10.86
C SER A 71 -3.45 -7.50 -11.36
N LYS A 72 -2.68 -8.22 -12.17
CA LYS A 72 -3.04 -9.53 -12.70
C LYS A 72 -3.03 -10.64 -11.66
N LEU A 73 -2.17 -10.54 -10.66
CA LEU A 73 -2.13 -11.53 -9.58
C LEU A 73 -3.30 -11.37 -8.61
N THR A 74 -3.80 -10.13 -8.43
CA THR A 74 -4.81 -9.80 -7.43
C THR A 74 -6.09 -9.27 -8.07
N TYR A 75 -6.29 -7.97 -8.16
CA TYR A 75 -7.61 -7.37 -8.38
C TYR A 75 -8.17 -7.47 -9.82
N GLN A 76 -7.37 -7.83 -10.82
CA GLN A 76 -7.87 -8.24 -12.14
C GLN A 76 -8.10 -9.76 -12.23
N SER A 77 -7.57 -10.53 -11.27
CA SER A 77 -7.69 -11.99 -11.26
C SER A 77 -9.08 -12.43 -10.80
N LYS A 78 -9.75 -13.20 -11.65
CA LYS A 78 -10.95 -13.95 -11.24
C LYS A 78 -10.68 -14.88 -10.06
N HIS A 79 -9.50 -15.50 -9.98
CA HIS A 79 -9.17 -16.44 -8.91
C HIS A 79 -9.02 -15.71 -7.58
N TYR A 80 -8.51 -14.48 -7.59
CA TYR A 80 -8.40 -13.65 -6.39
C TYR A 80 -9.78 -13.34 -5.81
N TRP A 81 -10.69 -12.77 -6.62
CA TRP A 81 -12.03 -12.43 -6.14
C TRP A 81 -12.88 -13.65 -5.84
N ARG A 82 -12.77 -14.72 -6.63
CA ARG A 82 -13.42 -16.00 -6.32
C ARG A 82 -12.95 -16.56 -4.98
N ALA A 83 -11.65 -16.51 -4.70
CA ALA A 83 -11.12 -16.92 -3.39
C ALA A 83 -11.69 -16.05 -2.25
N VAL A 84 -11.82 -14.74 -2.44
CA VAL A 84 -12.44 -13.83 -1.44
C VAL A 84 -13.88 -14.26 -1.13
N LEU A 85 -14.63 -14.68 -2.14
CA LEU A 85 -16.02 -15.12 -2.04
C LEU A 85 -16.18 -16.55 -1.47
N GLU A 86 -15.23 -17.44 -1.78
CA GLU A 86 -15.22 -18.84 -1.31
C GLU A 86 -14.81 -18.96 0.17
N MET A 87 -14.00 -18.03 0.66
CA MET A 87 -13.54 -18.01 2.05
C MET A 87 -14.66 -17.54 2.97
N THR A 88 -14.70 -18.11 4.19
CA THR A 88 -15.58 -17.58 5.22
C THR A 88 -15.21 -16.12 5.47
N PRO A 89 -16.18 -15.20 5.55
CA PRO A 89 -15.83 -13.79 5.55
C PRO A 89 -15.04 -13.33 6.79
N GLN A 90 -15.05 -14.13 7.87
CA GLN A 90 -14.22 -13.93 9.04
C GLN A 90 -12.74 -14.29 8.79
N ASP A 91 -12.46 -15.26 7.92
CA ASP A 91 -11.10 -15.62 7.55
C ASP A 91 -10.42 -14.44 6.83
N SER A 92 -9.22 -14.12 7.28
CA SER A 92 -8.46 -12.95 6.82
C SER A 92 -7.18 -13.36 6.08
N SER A 93 -7.03 -14.64 5.75
CA SER A 93 -5.84 -15.19 5.10
C SER A 93 -5.52 -14.48 3.78
N ILE A 94 -6.53 -14.18 2.97
CA ILE A 94 -6.33 -13.49 1.68
C ILE A 94 -5.88 -12.04 1.90
N LEU A 95 -6.52 -11.32 2.83
CA LEU A 95 -6.13 -9.94 3.14
C LEU A 95 -4.74 -9.85 3.74
N PHE A 96 -4.35 -10.81 4.58
CA PHE A 96 -3.02 -10.83 5.20
C PHE A 96 -1.95 -11.27 4.20
N ALA A 97 -2.26 -12.22 3.32
CA ALA A 97 -1.40 -12.53 2.19
C ALA A 97 -1.20 -11.30 1.28
N HIS A 98 -2.27 -10.55 0.99
CA HIS A 98 -2.18 -9.31 0.22
C HIS A 98 -1.35 -8.23 0.96
N ALA A 99 -1.54 -8.09 2.27
CA ALA A 99 -0.73 -7.20 3.07
C ALA A 99 0.77 -7.56 3.01
N HIS A 100 1.10 -8.85 3.04
CA HIS A 100 2.47 -9.32 2.92
C HIS A 100 3.05 -9.19 1.50
N LEU A 101 2.22 -9.25 0.44
CA LEU A 101 2.67 -8.89 -0.91
C LEU A 101 3.17 -7.43 -0.93
N HIS A 102 2.42 -6.50 -0.34
CA HIS A 102 2.86 -5.10 -0.20
C HIS A 102 4.07 -4.97 0.74
N GLY A 103 4.08 -5.69 1.86
CA GLY A 103 5.20 -5.70 2.82
C GLY A 103 6.51 -6.17 2.19
N ALA A 104 6.47 -7.22 1.36
CA ALA A 104 7.63 -7.73 0.60
C ALA A 104 8.14 -6.74 -0.46
N ARG A 105 7.28 -5.80 -0.89
CA ARG A 105 7.63 -4.70 -1.81
C ARG A 105 8.08 -3.44 -1.06
N GLY A 106 8.02 -3.43 0.28
CA GLY A 106 8.31 -2.26 1.11
C GLY A 106 7.22 -1.19 1.08
N GLU A 107 6.03 -1.53 0.58
CA GLU A 107 4.86 -0.64 0.47
C GLU A 107 4.09 -0.65 1.80
N THR A 108 4.71 -0.08 2.85
CA THR A 108 4.27 -0.26 4.24
C THR A 108 2.88 0.31 4.55
N SER A 109 2.51 1.45 3.94
CA SER A 109 1.18 2.06 4.13
C SER A 109 0.06 1.17 3.59
N LEU A 110 0.22 0.65 2.37
CA LEU A 110 -0.76 -0.26 1.77
C LEU A 110 -0.86 -1.56 2.58
N ALA A 111 0.29 -2.14 2.97
CA ALA A 111 0.32 -3.32 3.82
C ALA A 111 -0.40 -3.09 5.17
N ASP A 112 -0.13 -1.99 5.87
CA ASP A 112 -0.83 -1.61 7.11
C ASP A 112 -2.35 -1.52 6.92
N THR A 113 -2.79 -0.97 5.77
CA THR A 113 -4.21 -0.83 5.42
C THR A 113 -4.88 -2.19 5.23
N TYR A 114 -4.29 -3.09 4.46
CA TYR A 114 -4.82 -4.45 4.26
C TYR A 114 -4.85 -5.27 5.54
N PHE A 115 -3.80 -5.17 6.34
CA PHE A 115 -3.74 -5.82 7.63
C PHE A 115 -4.84 -5.36 8.57
N LEU A 116 -5.12 -4.06 8.58
CA LEU A 116 -6.22 -3.56 9.36
C LEU A 116 -7.56 -4.10 8.84
N LEU A 117 -7.83 -4.02 7.54
CA LEU A 117 -9.07 -4.55 6.95
C LEU A 117 -9.31 -6.01 7.33
N GLY A 118 -8.27 -6.84 7.31
CA GLY A 118 -8.38 -8.23 7.78
C GLY A 118 -8.57 -8.33 9.29
N SER A 119 -7.88 -7.49 10.08
CA SER A 119 -7.99 -7.52 11.55
C SER A 119 -9.38 -7.20 12.10
N LEU A 120 -10.30 -6.67 11.27
CA LEU A 120 -11.69 -6.45 11.64
C LEU A 120 -12.38 -7.77 12.02
N THR A 121 -12.08 -8.84 11.29
CA THR A 121 -12.78 -10.12 11.43
C THR A 121 -11.86 -11.29 11.78
N ALA A 122 -10.54 -11.10 11.74
CA ALA A 122 -9.54 -12.15 11.99
C ALA A 122 -9.61 -12.80 13.39
N GLY A 123 -10.30 -12.20 14.36
CA GLY A 123 -10.32 -12.68 15.74
C GLY A 123 -8.91 -12.75 16.34
N LYS A 124 -8.61 -13.78 17.14
CA LYS A 124 -7.25 -14.03 17.66
C LYS A 124 -6.33 -14.70 16.64
N SER A 125 -6.88 -15.29 15.58
CA SER A 125 -6.11 -15.91 14.51
C SER A 125 -5.29 -14.83 13.82
N HIS A 126 -4.01 -15.11 13.53
CA HIS A 126 -3.08 -14.19 12.85
C HIS A 126 -2.52 -13.01 13.68
N ARG A 127 -2.81 -12.94 14.99
CA ARG A 127 -2.28 -11.86 15.85
C ARG A 127 -0.75 -11.87 15.95
N SER A 128 -0.12 -13.03 16.07
CA SER A 128 1.33 -13.16 16.18
C SER A 128 2.07 -12.68 14.92
N ASP A 129 1.54 -13.00 13.76
CA ASP A 129 2.06 -12.61 12.45
C ASP A 129 1.97 -11.08 12.26
N MET A 130 0.80 -10.52 12.55
CA MET A 130 0.57 -9.07 12.62
C MET A 130 1.55 -8.35 13.54
N ASP A 131 1.73 -8.88 14.75
CA ASP A 131 2.62 -8.28 15.74
C ASP A 131 4.08 -8.36 15.26
N ARG A 132 4.46 -9.44 14.56
CA ARG A 132 5.79 -9.57 13.92
C ARG A 132 5.98 -8.51 12.84
N TYR A 133 5.04 -8.39 11.90
CA TYR A 133 5.09 -7.38 10.84
C TYR A 133 5.20 -5.97 11.43
N LYS A 134 4.33 -5.63 12.38
CA LYS A 134 4.31 -4.32 13.03
C LYS A 134 5.63 -3.96 13.71
N ARG A 135 6.29 -4.91 14.37
CA ARG A 135 7.60 -4.68 15.00
C ARG A 135 8.65 -4.29 13.97
N LEU A 136 8.82 -5.11 12.93
CA LEU A 136 9.78 -4.85 11.85
C LEU A 136 9.48 -3.53 11.12
N ARG A 137 8.20 -3.27 10.83
CA ARG A 137 7.76 -2.03 10.20
C ARG A 137 8.05 -0.81 11.09
N ASN A 138 7.90 -0.93 12.40
CA ASN A 138 8.20 0.16 13.33
C ASN A 138 9.71 0.43 13.43
N GLU A 139 10.55 -0.61 13.44
CA GLU A 139 12.01 -0.48 13.38
C GLU A 139 12.45 0.23 12.11
N LEU A 140 11.92 -0.22 10.97
CA LEU A 140 12.10 0.42 9.66
C LEU A 140 11.70 1.90 9.67
N ASN A 141 10.49 2.21 10.14
CA ASN A 141 9.99 3.58 10.18
C ASN A 141 10.79 4.47 11.12
N LYS A 142 11.27 3.92 12.25
CA LYS A 142 12.11 4.66 13.20
C LYS A 142 13.42 5.06 12.54
N LYS A 143 14.10 4.11 11.89
CA LYS A 143 15.36 4.37 11.19
C LYS A 143 15.18 5.40 10.07
N ALA A 144 14.12 5.28 9.26
CA ALA A 144 13.82 6.22 8.19
C ALA A 144 13.52 7.63 8.73
N GLY A 145 12.75 7.70 9.81
CA GLY A 145 12.40 8.95 10.48
C GLY A 145 13.61 9.69 11.04
N GLU A 146 14.58 8.97 11.60
CA GLU A 146 15.84 9.57 12.09
C GLU A 146 16.64 10.25 10.98
N GLU A 147 16.74 9.63 9.80
CA GLU A 147 17.44 10.21 8.64
C GLU A 147 16.66 11.38 8.03
N ILE A 148 15.34 11.25 7.90
CA ILE A 148 14.47 12.34 7.41
C ILE A 148 14.54 13.56 8.32
N ASN A 149 14.59 13.37 9.64
CA ASN A 149 14.72 14.48 10.58
C ASN A 149 16.02 15.29 10.38
N LYS A 150 17.09 14.69 9.86
CA LYS A 150 18.30 15.44 9.46
C LYS A 150 18.00 16.35 8.27
N GLY A 151 17.28 15.85 7.27
CA GLY A 151 16.82 16.64 6.13
C GLY A 151 15.89 17.79 6.54
N ILE A 152 14.94 17.52 7.44
CA ILE A 152 14.02 18.53 7.99
C ILE A 152 14.81 19.64 8.70
N LYS A 153 15.83 19.28 9.48
CA LYS A 153 16.71 20.28 10.12
C LYS A 153 17.41 21.19 9.10
N TYR A 154 17.90 20.64 7.98
CA TYR A 154 18.48 21.47 6.91
C TYR A 154 17.42 22.34 6.22
N HIS A 155 16.22 21.79 5.98
CA HIS A 155 15.09 22.52 5.42
C HIS A 155 14.71 23.71 6.30
N ASP A 156 14.60 23.52 7.61
CA ASP A 156 14.25 24.57 8.57
C ASP A 156 15.32 25.66 8.65
N GLN A 157 16.58 25.30 8.41
CA GLN A 157 17.71 26.23 8.23
C GLN A 157 17.74 26.89 6.85
N ARG A 158 16.73 26.66 6.00
CA ARG A 158 16.62 27.11 4.60
C ARG A 158 17.74 26.61 3.68
N GLN A 159 18.45 25.56 4.09
CA GLN A 159 19.46 24.87 3.29
C GLN A 159 18.80 23.77 2.45
N TYR A 160 17.90 24.16 1.56
CA TYR A 160 17.02 23.23 0.83
C TYR A 160 17.78 22.21 -0.04
N THR A 161 18.88 22.60 -0.69
CA THR A 161 19.70 21.68 -1.47
C THR A 161 20.29 20.55 -0.61
N LYS A 162 20.78 20.87 0.59
CA LYS A 162 21.28 19.84 1.53
C LYS A 162 20.16 18.97 2.09
N ALA A 163 18.98 19.55 2.31
CA ALA A 163 17.81 18.77 2.71
C ALA A 163 17.44 17.74 1.64
N ILE A 164 17.44 18.16 0.37
CA ILE A 164 17.18 17.30 -0.80
C ILE A 164 18.21 16.17 -0.90
N GLU A 165 19.52 16.45 -0.73
CA GLU A 165 20.57 15.41 -0.74
C GLU A 165 20.33 14.34 0.34
N VAL A 166 19.92 14.75 1.55
CA VAL A 166 19.55 13.81 2.62
C VAL A 166 18.32 13.00 2.22
N TYR A 167 17.28 13.63 1.68
CA TYR A 167 16.07 12.93 1.24
C TYR A 167 16.36 11.93 0.10
N ASP A 168 17.26 12.26 -0.82
CA ASP A 168 17.68 11.37 -1.90
C ASP A 168 18.38 10.12 -1.37
N SER A 169 19.20 10.24 -0.33
CA SER A 169 19.80 9.07 0.32
C SER A 169 18.75 8.13 0.92
N VAL A 170 17.72 8.68 1.57
CA VAL A 170 16.62 7.88 2.14
C VAL A 170 15.77 7.24 1.04
N ILE A 171 15.52 7.93 -0.07
CA ILE A 171 14.79 7.37 -1.23
C ILE A 171 15.55 6.21 -1.86
N ALA A 172 16.88 6.30 -1.97
CA ALA A 172 17.70 5.23 -2.53
C ALA A 172 17.62 3.95 -1.69
N GLU A 173 17.54 4.09 -0.37
CA GLU A 173 17.45 2.96 0.58
C GLU A 173 16.01 2.43 0.75
N HIS A 174 15.03 3.34 0.83
CA HIS A 174 13.62 3.03 1.03
C HIS A 174 12.73 3.80 0.02
N PRO A 175 12.62 3.34 -1.24
CA PRO A 175 11.92 4.05 -2.31
C PRO A 175 10.40 4.12 -2.16
N ASN A 176 9.82 3.41 -1.19
CA ASN A 176 8.38 3.43 -0.91
C ASN A 176 8.02 4.15 0.41
N TYR A 177 8.90 5.02 0.93
CA TYR A 177 8.64 5.75 2.18
C TYR A 177 7.97 7.10 1.92
N ALA A 178 6.64 7.18 1.97
CA ALA A 178 5.89 8.35 1.49
C ALA A 178 6.34 9.71 2.08
N LEU A 179 6.65 9.77 3.37
CA LEU A 179 7.01 11.03 4.04
C LEU A 179 8.23 11.70 3.41
N VAL A 180 9.23 10.95 2.95
CA VAL A 180 10.45 11.54 2.36
C VAL A 180 10.15 12.33 1.09
N TYR A 181 9.23 11.83 0.27
CA TYR A 181 8.80 12.50 -0.94
C TYR A 181 8.03 13.78 -0.63
N TYR A 182 7.18 13.76 0.40
CA TYR A 182 6.50 14.97 0.85
C TYR A 182 7.49 16.06 1.30
N GLU A 183 8.45 15.71 2.16
CA GLU A 183 9.45 16.66 2.68
C GLU A 183 10.39 17.18 1.57
N LYS A 184 10.75 16.32 0.60
CA LYS A 184 11.49 16.72 -0.59
C LYS A 184 10.67 17.67 -1.47
N GLY A 185 9.39 17.39 -1.67
CA GLY A 185 8.46 18.26 -2.40
C GLY A 185 8.31 19.63 -1.74
N LEU A 186 8.25 19.69 -0.41
CA LEU A 186 8.24 20.96 0.34
C LEU A 186 9.52 21.78 0.07
N SER A 187 10.68 21.12 0.07
CA SER A 187 11.96 21.78 -0.22
C SER A 187 11.99 22.39 -1.61
N TYR A 188 11.50 21.65 -2.63
CA TYR A 188 11.35 22.21 -3.98
C TYR A 188 10.36 23.37 -4.04
N MET A 189 9.22 23.30 -3.36
CA MET A 189 8.26 24.43 -3.30
C MET A 189 8.87 25.69 -2.67
N MET A 190 9.75 25.52 -1.67
CA MET A 190 10.41 26.67 -1.05
C MET A 190 11.46 27.30 -1.96
N MET A 191 12.15 26.49 -2.77
CA MET A 191 13.09 26.96 -3.78
C MET A 191 12.40 27.53 -5.03
N SER A 192 11.18 27.10 -5.35
CA SER A 192 10.48 27.52 -6.57
C SER A 192 10.09 29.00 -6.59
N LYS A 193 10.21 29.69 -5.45
CA LYS A 193 10.09 31.15 -5.38
C LYS A 193 11.13 31.86 -6.26
N ASN A 194 12.27 31.22 -6.49
CA ASN A 194 13.39 31.74 -7.28
C ASN A 194 13.56 31.01 -8.62
N ASP A 195 13.02 29.80 -8.77
CA ASP A 195 13.01 29.03 -10.03
C ASP A 195 11.65 28.34 -10.23
N PRO A 196 10.77 28.90 -11.08
CA PRO A 196 9.45 28.33 -11.33
C PRO A 196 9.44 26.88 -11.82
N ASN A 197 10.54 26.39 -12.41
CA ASN A 197 10.62 25.01 -12.90
C ASN A 197 10.57 23.99 -11.75
N LEU A 198 11.09 24.35 -10.57
CA LEU A 198 11.09 23.49 -9.38
C LEU A 198 9.68 23.21 -8.83
N ARG A 199 8.67 24.00 -9.25
CA ARG A 199 7.28 23.69 -8.92
C ARG A 199 6.84 22.36 -9.52
N GLN A 200 7.31 22.04 -10.73
CA GLN A 200 6.98 20.77 -11.38
C GLN A 200 7.62 19.60 -10.63
N ASP A 201 8.89 19.74 -10.23
CA ASP A 201 9.59 18.74 -9.41
C ASP A 201 8.87 18.51 -8.08
N ALA A 202 8.41 19.57 -7.42
CA ALA A 202 7.60 19.45 -6.21
C ALA A 202 6.29 18.67 -6.45
N MET A 203 5.56 18.96 -7.53
CA MET A 203 4.32 18.24 -7.85
C MET A 203 4.58 16.76 -8.13
N GLN A 204 5.70 16.44 -8.78
CA GLN A 204 6.13 15.05 -8.98
C GLN A 204 6.43 14.36 -7.65
N MET A 205 7.15 15.00 -6.73
CA MET A 205 7.40 14.43 -5.41
C MET A 205 6.11 14.20 -4.62
N TYR A 206 5.13 15.12 -4.71
CA TYR A 206 3.82 14.88 -4.11
C TYR A 206 3.06 13.72 -4.78
N ALA A 207 3.21 13.52 -6.09
CA ALA A 207 2.64 12.36 -6.77
C ALA A 207 3.27 11.05 -6.28
N GLU A 208 4.60 11.00 -6.13
CA GLU A 208 5.29 9.85 -5.55
C GLU A 208 4.88 9.59 -4.10
N CYS A 209 4.69 10.64 -3.30
CA CYS A 209 4.16 10.49 -1.94
C CYS A 209 2.78 9.83 -1.95
N ARG A 210 1.86 10.26 -2.83
CA ARG A 210 0.53 9.65 -2.96
C ARG A 210 0.58 8.22 -3.52
N ARG A 211 1.55 7.91 -4.39
CA ARG A 211 1.79 6.54 -4.86
C ARG A 211 2.22 5.62 -3.72
N CYS A 212 3.10 6.10 -2.85
CA CYS A 212 3.61 5.34 -1.70
C CYS A 212 2.58 5.21 -0.57
N ASP A 213 1.87 6.30 -0.29
CA ASP A 213 0.81 6.38 0.71
C ASP A 213 -0.34 7.25 0.17
N PRO A 214 -1.37 6.62 -0.42
CA PRO A 214 -2.51 7.37 -0.95
C PRO A 214 -3.35 8.03 0.14
N PHE A 215 -3.14 7.68 1.42
CA PHE A 215 -3.83 8.32 2.53
C PHE A 215 -3.04 9.47 3.16
N ASN A 216 -1.84 9.79 2.63
CA ASN A 216 -1.08 10.95 3.06
C ASN A 216 -1.68 12.24 2.49
N TRP A 217 -2.68 12.76 3.21
CA TRP A 217 -3.40 13.99 2.86
C TRP A 217 -2.48 15.20 2.66
N LYS A 218 -1.29 15.23 3.29
CA LYS A 218 -0.35 16.37 3.16
C LYS A 218 0.19 16.50 1.73
N ALA A 219 0.26 15.40 0.99
CA ALA A 219 0.70 15.38 -0.40
C ALA A 219 -0.42 15.75 -1.38
N TYR A 220 -1.65 15.96 -0.92
CA TYR A 220 -2.70 16.54 -1.75
C TYR A 220 -2.57 18.06 -1.69
N GLN A 221 -2.28 18.64 -2.84
CA GLN A 221 -2.13 20.08 -3.07
C GLN A 221 -3.03 20.45 -4.25
N GLY A 222 -3.56 21.67 -4.28
CA GLY A 222 -4.59 22.04 -5.26
C GLY A 222 -5.08 23.47 -5.13
N GLY A 223 -5.83 23.92 -6.14
CA GLY A 223 -6.29 25.30 -6.25
C GLY A 223 -7.46 25.68 -5.33
N ASP A 224 -8.24 24.70 -4.85
CA ASP A 224 -9.35 24.94 -3.91
C ASP A 224 -8.96 24.46 -2.49
N PRO A 225 -8.66 25.39 -1.56
CA PRO A 225 -8.34 25.08 -0.17
C PRO A 225 -9.46 24.33 0.58
N ASN A 226 -10.72 24.46 0.17
CA ASN A 226 -11.83 23.75 0.81
C ASN A 226 -11.83 22.26 0.47
N VAL A 227 -11.48 21.90 -0.77
CA VAL A 227 -11.34 20.48 -1.16
C VAL A 227 -10.22 19.82 -0.38
N ILE A 228 -9.08 20.49 -0.22
CA ILE A 228 -7.94 19.98 0.55
C ILE A 228 -8.29 19.90 2.04
N ARG A 229 -8.93 20.93 2.61
CA ARG A 229 -9.36 20.93 4.02
C ARG A 229 -10.37 19.82 4.29
N ASN A 230 -11.34 19.61 3.40
CA ASN A 230 -12.32 18.54 3.53
C ASN A 230 -11.65 17.18 3.38
N LEU A 231 -10.75 17.00 2.41
CA LEU A 231 -9.97 15.78 2.24
C LEU A 231 -9.06 15.51 3.44
N GLN A 232 -8.46 16.54 4.03
CA GLN A 232 -7.65 16.43 5.24
C GLN A 232 -8.50 16.00 6.45
N VAL A 233 -9.64 16.65 6.69
CA VAL A 233 -10.56 16.29 7.78
C VAL A 233 -11.05 14.85 7.58
N TYR A 234 -11.45 14.53 6.36
CA TYR A 234 -11.94 13.22 5.98
C TYR A 234 -10.86 12.14 6.12
N LEU A 235 -9.70 12.29 5.47
CA LEU A 235 -8.59 11.33 5.58
C LEU A 235 -8.04 11.24 7.00
N LYS A 236 -8.04 12.31 7.82
CA LYS A 236 -7.70 12.18 9.25
C LYS A 236 -8.69 11.32 10.02
N GLN A 237 -9.97 11.33 9.63
CA GLN A 237 -11.02 10.52 10.25
C GLN A 237 -11.06 9.08 9.71
N VAL A 238 -10.78 8.89 8.41
CA VAL A 238 -10.94 7.60 7.71
C VAL A 238 -9.64 6.87 7.42
N HIS A 239 -8.46 7.51 7.48
CA HIS A 239 -7.16 6.81 7.48
C HIS A 239 -7.24 5.75 8.57
N PRO A 240 -6.74 4.51 8.38
CA PRO A 240 -7.44 3.29 8.78
C PRO A 240 -7.64 3.04 10.31
N PHE A 241 -7.65 4.06 11.16
CA PHE A 241 -8.74 4.52 12.03
C PHE A 241 -8.07 5.28 13.19
N ALA A 242 -7.71 6.53 12.91
CA ALA A 242 -6.53 7.25 13.44
C ALA A 242 -6.40 7.49 14.96
N SER A 243 -7.32 7.06 15.82
CA SER A 243 -7.13 7.21 17.28
C SER A 243 -7.98 6.27 18.15
N GLY A 244 -7.96 4.97 17.86
CA GLY A 244 -8.26 3.96 18.88
C GLY A 244 -9.74 3.59 19.09
N LYS A 245 -9.94 2.29 19.33
CA LYS A 245 -11.14 1.59 19.81
C LYS A 245 -12.43 1.64 18.98
N GLN A 246 -12.68 2.61 18.12
CA GLN A 246 -13.93 2.66 17.35
C GLN A 246 -13.76 2.22 15.89
N ARG A 247 -13.85 0.91 15.69
CA ARG A 247 -14.10 0.26 14.38
C ARG A 247 -15.61 0.24 14.15
N THR A 248 -16.25 1.41 14.07
CA THR A 248 -17.70 1.49 13.88
C THR A 248 -18.04 1.19 12.43
N LYS A 249 -19.27 0.75 12.19
CA LYS A 249 -19.79 0.60 10.83
C LYS A 249 -19.59 1.88 10.01
N GLU A 250 -19.91 3.04 10.58
CA GLU A 250 -19.90 4.33 9.89
C GLU A 250 -18.48 4.67 9.42
N SER A 251 -17.47 4.37 10.24
CA SER A 251 -16.07 4.58 9.87
C SER A 251 -15.67 3.74 8.65
N PHE A 252 -16.17 2.49 8.54
CA PHE A 252 -15.92 1.63 7.38
C PHE A 252 -16.67 2.08 6.14
N VAL A 253 -17.91 2.58 6.29
CA VAL A 253 -18.67 3.16 5.18
C VAL A 253 -17.89 4.35 4.61
N SER A 254 -17.47 5.28 5.46
CA SER A 254 -16.66 6.42 5.03
C SER A 254 -15.33 5.97 4.42
N PHE A 255 -14.64 4.99 5.01
CA PHE A 255 -13.40 4.45 4.41
C PHE A 255 -13.64 3.89 3.00
N ALA A 256 -14.71 3.12 2.79
CA ALA A 256 -15.04 2.52 1.49
C ALA A 256 -15.36 3.59 0.44
N GLU A 257 -16.19 4.58 0.80
CA GLU A 257 -16.55 5.71 -0.08
C GLU A 257 -15.34 6.56 -0.43
N GLY A 258 -14.42 6.75 0.53
CA GLY A 258 -13.20 7.50 0.33
C GLY A 258 -12.24 6.81 -0.62
N CYS A 259 -12.05 5.51 -0.42
CA CYS A 259 -11.27 4.69 -1.34
C CYS A 259 -11.87 4.72 -2.76
N GLU A 260 -13.20 4.64 -2.90
CA GLU A 260 -13.85 4.73 -4.20
C GLU A 260 -13.64 6.11 -4.86
N ALA A 261 -13.78 7.20 -4.12
CA ALA A 261 -13.55 8.57 -4.62
C ALA A 261 -12.10 8.83 -5.03
N MET A 262 -11.14 8.13 -4.41
CA MET A 262 -9.72 8.16 -4.76
C MET A 262 -9.32 7.11 -5.80
N GLU A 263 -10.30 6.39 -6.36
CA GLU A 263 -10.10 5.31 -7.34
C GLU A 263 -9.26 4.13 -6.81
N LEU A 264 -9.17 3.98 -5.49
CA LEU A 264 -8.60 2.82 -4.81
C LEU A 264 -9.61 1.68 -4.75
N TYR A 265 -10.13 1.26 -5.91
CA TYR A 265 -11.27 0.36 -6.01
C TYR A 265 -11.06 -0.98 -5.31
N THR A 266 -9.84 -1.51 -5.26
CA THR A 266 -9.53 -2.76 -4.57
C THR A 266 -9.74 -2.64 -3.06
N LEU A 267 -9.28 -1.54 -2.45
CA LEU A 267 -9.49 -1.27 -1.02
C LEU A 267 -10.96 -1.02 -0.72
N ALA A 268 -11.64 -0.26 -1.60
CA ALA A 268 -13.08 -0.03 -1.50
C ALA A 268 -13.86 -1.36 -1.57
N ALA A 269 -13.53 -2.25 -2.50
CA ALA A 269 -14.17 -3.56 -2.63
C ALA A 269 -14.00 -4.40 -1.36
N HIS A 270 -12.77 -4.51 -0.84
CA HIS A 270 -12.53 -5.22 0.43
C HIS A 270 -13.28 -4.59 1.61
N ALA A 271 -13.37 -3.27 1.66
CA ALA A 271 -14.14 -2.59 2.69
C ALA A 271 -15.65 -2.90 2.57
N GLN A 272 -16.23 -2.89 1.37
CA GLN A 272 -17.61 -3.29 1.14
C GLN A 272 -17.86 -4.77 1.49
N TRP A 273 -16.92 -5.66 1.15
CA TRP A 273 -17.01 -7.07 1.53
C TRP A 273 -17.03 -7.25 3.05
N LYS A 274 -16.22 -6.49 3.79
CA LYS A 274 -16.24 -6.50 5.25
C LYS A 274 -17.50 -5.84 5.84
N LEU A 275 -18.00 -4.76 5.23
CA LEU A 275 -19.25 -4.12 5.62
C LEU A 275 -20.46 -5.06 5.49
N ALA A 276 -20.49 -5.92 4.47
CA ALA A 276 -21.54 -6.93 4.30
C ALA A 276 -21.69 -7.86 5.53
N LEU A 277 -20.65 -7.97 6.37
CA LEU A 277 -20.64 -8.79 7.58
C LEU A 277 -21.08 -8.04 8.83
N ILE A 278 -20.68 -6.77 8.95
CA ILE A 278 -20.89 -5.97 10.16
C ILE A 278 -22.13 -5.08 10.06
N ASP A 279 -22.67 -4.87 8.85
CA ASP A 279 -23.93 -4.17 8.57
C ASP A 279 -24.93 -5.09 7.86
N SER A 280 -25.28 -6.19 8.52
CA SER A 280 -26.13 -7.24 7.94
C SER A 280 -27.50 -6.74 7.47
N GLY A 281 -28.03 -5.65 8.05
CA GLY A 281 -29.27 -5.02 7.62
C GLY A 281 -29.20 -4.44 6.20
N ASN A 282 -28.00 -4.12 5.70
CA ASN A 282 -27.75 -3.59 4.36
C ASN A 282 -26.86 -4.52 3.52
N ILE A 283 -26.79 -5.81 3.86
CA ILE A 283 -25.91 -6.79 3.19
C ILE A 283 -26.02 -6.73 1.66
N GLN A 284 -27.24 -6.64 1.11
CA GLN A 284 -27.45 -6.62 -0.34
C GLN A 284 -26.87 -5.35 -1.00
N VAL A 285 -26.92 -4.21 -0.30
CA VAL A 285 -26.32 -2.95 -0.76
C VAL A 285 -24.81 -3.09 -0.81
N HIS A 286 -24.20 -3.66 0.22
CA HIS A 286 -22.75 -3.85 0.29
C HIS A 286 -22.24 -4.86 -0.74
N ILE A 287 -22.94 -5.99 -0.94
CA ILE A 287 -22.55 -6.96 -1.98
C ILE A 287 -22.71 -6.35 -3.36
N LYS A 288 -23.76 -5.57 -3.64
CA LYS A 288 -23.90 -4.86 -4.92
C LYS A 288 -22.73 -3.91 -5.16
N LYS A 289 -22.42 -3.04 -4.20
CA LYS A 289 -21.27 -2.12 -4.29
C LYS A 289 -19.95 -2.87 -4.48
N PHE A 290 -19.75 -3.97 -3.75
CA PHE A 290 -18.59 -4.84 -3.92
C PHE A 290 -18.46 -5.33 -5.38
N LEU A 291 -19.54 -5.87 -5.95
CA LEU A 291 -19.54 -6.39 -7.32
C LEU A 291 -19.27 -5.28 -8.36
N ASP A 292 -19.82 -4.08 -8.15
CA ASP A 292 -19.54 -2.91 -8.98
C ASP A 292 -18.05 -2.49 -8.90
N LEU A 293 -17.46 -2.57 -7.71
CA LEU A 293 -16.06 -2.18 -7.50
C LEU A 293 -15.06 -3.20 -8.06
N ILE A 294 -15.33 -4.51 -7.99
CA ILE A 294 -14.43 -5.51 -8.60
C ILE A 294 -14.47 -5.43 -10.13
N GLU A 295 -15.61 -5.04 -10.71
CA GLU A 295 -15.71 -4.74 -12.15
C GLU A 295 -14.85 -3.52 -12.52
N LYS A 296 -14.92 -2.43 -11.73
CA LYS A 296 -14.01 -1.28 -11.88
C LYS A 296 -12.54 -1.63 -11.72
N CYS A 297 -12.21 -2.67 -10.94
CA CYS A 297 -10.84 -3.20 -10.85
C CYS A 297 -10.37 -3.93 -12.12
N GLY A 298 -11.26 -4.18 -13.09
CA GLY A 298 -10.99 -4.95 -14.31
C GLY A 298 -11.12 -6.46 -14.13
N CYS A 299 -11.91 -6.94 -13.17
CA CYS A 299 -12.16 -8.37 -12.99
C CYS A 299 -13.00 -8.93 -14.15
N GLU A 300 -12.42 -9.83 -14.94
CA GLU A 300 -13.04 -10.43 -16.14
C GLU A 300 -14.37 -11.15 -15.87
N ASP A 301 -14.55 -11.71 -14.66
CA ASP A 301 -15.69 -12.56 -14.30
C ASP A 301 -16.69 -11.87 -13.35
N ALA A 302 -16.72 -10.52 -13.28
CA ALA A 302 -17.65 -9.80 -12.40
C ALA A 302 -19.13 -10.21 -12.62
N ASP A 303 -19.53 -10.37 -13.88
CA ASP A 303 -20.88 -10.83 -14.26
C ASP A 303 -21.20 -12.25 -13.80
N PHE A 304 -20.20 -13.13 -13.82
CA PHE A 304 -20.36 -14.49 -13.31
C PHE A 304 -20.67 -14.45 -11.81
N PHE A 305 -19.94 -13.63 -11.04
CA PHE A 305 -20.21 -13.47 -9.61
C PHE A 305 -21.60 -12.89 -9.35
N ARG A 306 -22.03 -11.86 -10.11
CA ARG A 306 -23.39 -11.29 -10.00
C ARG A 306 -24.48 -12.36 -10.15
N LYS A 307 -24.32 -13.29 -11.10
CA LYS A 307 -25.28 -14.38 -11.33
C LYS A 307 -25.35 -15.37 -10.17
N GLN A 308 -24.27 -15.54 -9.41
CA GLN A 308 -24.27 -16.41 -8.23
C GLN A 308 -25.02 -15.79 -7.05
N PHE A 309 -24.96 -14.45 -6.89
CA PHE A 309 -25.59 -13.76 -5.77
C PHE A 309 -27.10 -13.53 -5.89
N LYS A 310 -27.73 -13.88 -7.04
CA LYS A 310 -29.18 -13.73 -7.35
C LYS A 310 -29.93 -12.88 -6.32
N PHE A 311 -29.76 -11.57 -6.40
CA PHE A 311 -30.52 -10.63 -5.58
C PHE A 311 -31.99 -10.77 -5.99
N ARG A 312 -32.77 -11.55 -5.22
CA ARG A 312 -34.23 -11.58 -5.30
C ARG A 312 -34.80 -10.42 -4.52
#